data_AF-A0AA37L6V4-F1
#
_entry.id   AF-A0AA37L6V4-F1
#
_cell.length_a   1.000
_cell.length_b   1.000
_cell.length_c   1.000
_cell.angle_alpha   90.00
_cell.angle_beta   90.00
_cell.angle_gamma   90.00
#
_symmetry.space_group_name_H-M   'P 1'
#
loop_
_entity.id
_entity.type
_entity.pdbx_description
1 polymer ?
#
loop_
_entity_poly.entity_id
_entity_poly.type
_entity_poly.pdbx_seq_one_letter_code
_entity_poly.pdbx_strand_id
1 'polypeptide(L)' 'MDARCQCGAVSFKTPLPQPLRLYICHCEECKRQTGSAFGTSAIFPKFQLPKAELMGVYA' A
#
# COMPACT_ATOMS: atom_id res chain seq x y z
N MET A 1 10.94 -3.86 -5.56
CA MET A 1 10.76 -4.40 -4.19
C MET A 1 9.57 -5.35 -4.17
N ASP A 2 9.58 -6.41 -3.37
CA ASP A 2 8.43 -7.32 -3.23
C ASP A 2 7.41 -6.73 -2.24
N ALA A 3 6.15 -6.62 -2.67
CA ALA A 3 5.04 -6.11 -1.87
C ALA A 3 3.95 -7.17 -1.76
N ARG A 4 3.37 -7.33 -0.57
CA ARG A 4 2.30 -8.29 -0.31
C ARG A 4 1.30 -7.77 0.72
N CYS A 5 0.04 -8.22 0.62
CA CYS A 5 -0.95 -8.01 1.67
C CYS A 5 -0.64 -8.91 2.87
N GLN A 6 -1.07 -8.51 4.07
CA GLN A 6 -0.95 -9.31 5.31
C GLN A 6 -1.60 -10.69 5.20
N CYS A 7 -2.72 -10.81 4.47
CA CYS A 7 -3.38 -12.11 4.24
C CYS A 7 -2.68 -12.98 3.19
N GLY A 8 -1.70 -12.45 2.45
CA GLY A 8 -0.97 -13.17 1.40
C GLY A 8 -1.69 -13.31 0.05
N ALA A 9 -2.99 -13.00 -0.05
CA ALA A 9 -3.76 -13.13 -1.29
C ALA A 9 -3.28 -12.20 -2.43
N VAL A 10 -2.55 -11.13 -2.09
CA VAL A 10 -2.02 -10.14 -3.04
C VAL A 10 -0.51 -10.11 -2.90
N SER A 11 0.19 -10.23 -4.03
CA SER A 11 1.65 -10.09 -4.11
C SER A 11 2.06 -9.51 -5.47
N PHE A 12 3.03 -8.61 -5.49
CA PHE A 12 3.58 -8.02 -6.71
C PHE A 12 4.96 -7.42 -6.50
N LYS A 13 5.64 -7.12 -7.61
CA LYS A 13 6.89 -6.34 -7.61
C LYS A 13 6.60 -4.88 -7.92
N THR A 14 7.12 -3.99 -7.08
CA THR A 14 7.13 -2.54 -7.33
C THR A 14 8.13 -2.20 -8.45
N PRO A 15 7.95 -1.07 -9.16
CA PRO A 15 8.77 -0.72 -10.33
C PRO A 15 10.22 -0.32 -9.97
N LEU A 16 10.49 -0.04 -8.69
CA LEU A 16 11.79 0.39 -8.20
C LEU A 16 12.20 -0.41 -6.95
N PRO A 17 13.50 -0.53 -6.65
CA PRO A 17 13.96 -1.19 -5.42
C PRO A 17 13.57 -0.42 -4.14
N GLN A 18 13.27 0.88 -4.25
CA GLN A 18 12.84 1.75 -3.14
C GLN A 18 11.77 2.75 -3.62
N PRO A 19 10.90 3.25 -2.72
CA PRO A 19 9.92 4.27 -3.07
C PRO A 19 10.59 5.61 -3.37
N LEU A 20 9.90 6.44 -4.15
CA LEU A 20 10.30 7.84 -4.40
C LEU A 20 10.19 8.66 -3.11
N ARG A 21 9.17 8.38 -2.30
CA ARG A 21 8.92 9.05 -1.01
C ARG A 21 8.18 8.14 -0.05
N LEU A 22 8.39 8.41 1.24
CA LEU A 22 7.63 7.86 2.35
C LEU A 22 6.93 9.00 3.09
N TYR A 23 5.68 8.78 3.47
CA TYR A 23 4.90 9.72 4.27
C TYR A 23 4.38 9.06 5.54
N ILE A 24 4.42 9.81 6.64
CA ILE A 24 3.76 9.51 7.90
C ILE A 24 2.64 10.55 8.05
N CYS A 25 1.40 10.09 8.19
CA CYS A 25 0.24 10.95 8.35
C CYS A 25 -0.44 10.73 9.70
N HIS A 26 -0.66 11.81 10.45
CA HIS A 26 -1.26 11.80 11.78
C HIS A 26 -2.74 12.21 11.80
N CYS A 27 -3.35 12.45 10.63
CA CYS A 27 -4.75 12.84 10.57
C CYS A 27 -5.65 11.72 11.11
N GLU A 28 -6.86 12.08 11.54
CA GLU A 28 -7.79 11.15 12.17
C GLU A 28 -8.22 10.01 11.23
N GLU A 29 -8.39 10.30 9.95
CA GLU A 29 -8.75 9.28 8.96
C GLU A 29 -7.68 8.21 8.82
N CYS A 30 -6.41 8.61 8.71
CA CYS A 30 -5.29 7.66 8.62
C CYS A 30 -5.13 6.83 9.90
N LYS A 31 -5.38 7.43 11.07
CA LYS A 31 -5.42 6.69 12.34
C LYS A 31 -6.56 5.68 12.36
N ARG A 32 -7.77 6.07 11.94
CA ARG A 32 -8.95 5.20 11.90
C ARG A 32 -8.78 4.04 10.92
N GLN A 33 -8.28 4.31 9.70
CA GLN A 33 -8.09 3.31 8.66
C GLN A 33 -7.09 2.22 9.08
N THR A 34 -6.01 2.61 9.77
CA THR A 34 -4.92 1.69 10.12
C THR A 34 -5.04 1.11 11.53
N GLY A 35 -5.84 1.72 12.40
CA GLY A 35 -5.88 1.39 13.83
C GLY A 35 -4.60 1.78 14.60
N SER A 36 -3.67 2.49 13.96
CA SER A 36 -2.39 2.92 14.53
C SER A 36 -2.38 4.40 14.93
N ALA A 37 -1.32 4.86 15.59
CA ALA A 37 -1.09 6.27 15.90
C ALA A 37 -0.86 7.13 14.64
N PHE A 38 -0.57 6.51 13.49
CA PHE A 38 -0.37 7.16 12.20
C PHE A 38 -0.57 6.18 11.03
N GLY A 39 -0.86 6.72 9.85
CA GLY A 39 -0.78 6.00 8.58
C GLY A 39 0.58 6.14 7.92
N THR A 40 1.02 5.10 7.20
CA THR A 40 2.23 5.10 6.38
C THR A 40 1.87 4.96 4.90
N SER A 41 2.57 5.67 4.03
CA SER A 41 2.37 5.56 2.57
C SER A 41 3.70 5.60 1.84
N ALA A 42 3.86 4.71 0.86
CA ALA A 42 5.02 4.63 -0.01
C ALA A 42 4.63 4.99 -1.45
N ILE A 43 5.32 5.96 -2.04
CA ILE A 43 5.00 6.48 -3.37
C ILE A 43 5.96 5.88 -4.40
N PHE A 44 5.42 5.30 -5.47
CA PHE A 44 6.16 4.79 -6.62
C PHE A 44 5.64 5.45 -7.91
N PRO A 45 6.44 5.47 -9.00
CA PRO A 45 5.91 5.83 -10.32
C PRO A 45 4.72 4.94 -10.68
N LYS A 46 3.84 5.42 -11.55
CA LYS A 46 2.74 4.59 -12.08
C LYS A 46 3.32 3.33 -12.74
N PHE A 47 2.76 2.18 -12.39
CA PHE A 47 3.12 0.88 -12.94
C PHE A 47 1.87 0.01 -13.03
N GLN A 48 1.96 -1.09 -13.77
CA GLN A 48 0.86 -2.02 -13.89
C GLN A 48 0.70 -2.81 -12.59
N LEU A 49 -0.47 -2.70 -11.97
CA LEU A 49 -0.82 -3.45 -10.77
C LEU A 49 -1.42 -4.81 -11.15
N PRO A 50 -1.41 -5.80 -10.22
CA PRO A 50 -2.18 -7.02 -10.38
C PRO A 50 -3.67 -6.73 -10.65
N LYS A 51 -4.37 -7.72 -11.22
CA LYS A 51 -5.79 -7.59 -11.56
C LYS A 51 -6.60 -7.06 -10.37
N ALA A 52 -7.50 -6.12 -10.65
CA ALA A 52 -8.26 -5.38 -9.64
C ALA A 52 -9.13 -6.29 -8.74
N GLU A 53 -9.58 -7.43 -9.26
CA GLU A 53 -10.32 -8.46 -8.51
C GLU A 53 -9.56 -9.02 -7.29
N LEU A 54 -8.23 -8.85 -7.26
CA LEU A 54 -7.38 -9.25 -6.14
C LEU A 54 -7.06 -8.08 -5.19
N MET A 55 -7.30 -6.83 -5.58
CA MET A 55 -6.81 -5.65 -4.84
C MET A 55 -7.79 -5.08 -3.81
N GLY A 56 -8.90 -5.76 -3.52
CA GLY A 56 -9.86 -5.33 -2.51
C GLY A 56 -10.68 -6.48 -1.93
N VAL A 57 -11.10 -6.33 -0.67
CA VAL A 57 -12.09 -7.20 0.00
C VAL A 57 -13.52 -6.67 -0.23
N TYR A 58 -13.65 -5.44 -0.73
CA TYR A 58 -14.90 -4.81 -1.09
C TYR A 58 -14.93 -4.69 -2.63
N ALA A 59 -15.66 -5.60 -3.26
CA ALA A 59 -16.06 -5.52 -4.67
C ALA A 59 -17.24 -4.54 -4.82
#